data_AF-A0A7S4VPW8-F1
#
_entry.id   AF-A0A7S4VPW8-F1
#
_cell.length_a   1.000
_cell.length_b   1.000
_cell.length_c   1.000
_cell.angle_alpha   90.00
_cell.angle_beta   90.00
_cell.angle_gamma   90.00
#
_symmetry.space_group_name_H-M   'P 1'
#
loop_
_entity.id
_entity.type
_entity.pdbx_description
1 polymer ?
#
loop_
_entity_poly.entity_id
_entity_poly.type
_entity_poly.pdbx_seq_one_letter_code
_entity_poly.pdbx_strand_id
1 'polypeptide(L)'
;MRGARAARLFAALAAAAVEGTVYTKLEAGAKCTDYLTQNVQSKDECFNAAAPAAGLGDLQKLEIDGIGFNGCARNTVANVVIYSVSPAVTPETSMTLPTLEYICDGVPQTTTVGLTTFTTTPTPEPFTRTAGGETCGGIGVPDVLSKEKCFGDALLATGLAGIRTMELDNIGFTGCVHNDAARMVLFGESDGVSGDANLRLPNFRYLCDGLPTTQTSTLTLTVSTTTSTTLAYTKLRGGQRCWDHQLPDVASRELCFGRAAAAVGLGDKPTLWVDGNGFTGCLYNSVAGTVLWGVSDGVTPQTTLALPMWEYLCAGLVTMPIFP
;
A
#
# COMPACT_ATOMS: atom_id res chain seq x y z
N MET A 1 6.33 14.52 -83.79
CA MET A 1 7.34 14.41 -82.73
C MET A 1 6.63 14.42 -81.39
N ARG A 2 6.59 13.26 -80.71
CA ARG A 2 5.86 13.03 -79.45
C ARG A 2 6.77 13.41 -78.28
N GLY A 3 6.36 14.36 -77.45
CA GLY A 3 7.04 14.72 -76.20
C GLY A 3 6.26 14.20 -75.00
N ALA A 4 6.79 13.19 -74.31
CA ALA A 4 6.24 12.68 -73.06
C ALA A 4 6.86 13.45 -71.88
N ARG A 5 6.02 14.13 -71.10
CA ARG A 5 6.42 14.75 -69.81
C ARG A 5 6.25 13.69 -68.71
N ALA A 6 7.36 13.31 -68.07
CA ALA A 6 7.36 12.49 -66.87
C ALA A 6 7.23 13.41 -65.63
N ALA A 7 6.11 13.34 -64.93
CA ALA A 7 5.93 13.92 -63.61
C ALA A 7 6.52 12.98 -62.56
N ARG A 8 7.49 13.46 -61.76
CA ARG A 8 8.02 12.73 -60.60
C ARG A 8 7.18 13.10 -59.37
N LEU A 9 6.45 12.11 -58.85
CA LEU A 9 5.80 12.15 -57.54
C LEU A 9 6.89 11.93 -56.47
N PHE A 10 7.13 12.91 -55.59
CA PHE A 10 7.85 12.68 -54.34
C PHE A 10 6.83 12.24 -53.29
N ALA A 11 6.79 10.95 -52.98
CA ALA A 11 6.08 10.45 -51.80
C ALA A 11 6.96 10.73 -50.58
N ALA A 12 6.54 11.67 -49.74
CA ALA A 12 7.09 11.83 -48.40
C ALA A 12 6.56 10.67 -47.53
N LEU A 13 7.42 9.70 -47.20
CA LEU A 13 7.13 8.75 -46.13
C LEU A 13 7.18 9.51 -44.80
N ALA A 14 6.02 9.70 -44.18
CA ALA A 14 5.96 10.01 -42.76
C ALA A 14 6.43 8.77 -41.98
N ALA A 15 7.64 8.82 -41.41
CA ALA A 15 8.09 7.84 -40.44
C ALA A 15 7.23 8.03 -39.18
N ALA A 16 6.32 7.11 -38.92
CA ALA A 16 5.69 7.00 -37.60
C ALA A 16 6.82 6.77 -36.59
N ALA A 17 6.89 7.61 -35.55
CA ALA A 17 7.75 7.35 -34.42
C ALA A 17 7.31 6.01 -33.82
N VAL A 18 8.15 4.98 -33.99
CA VAL A 18 7.93 3.69 -33.34
C VAL A 18 8.10 3.96 -31.85
N GLU A 19 6.99 3.94 -31.11
CA GLU A 19 7.03 3.91 -29.65
C GLU A 19 7.80 2.65 -29.25
N GLY A 20 9.08 2.82 -28.94
CA GLY A 20 9.94 1.70 -28.57
C GLY A 20 9.47 1.12 -27.25
N THR A 21 9.19 -0.18 -27.23
CA THR A 21 8.89 -0.92 -25.99
C THR A 21 10.05 -0.72 -25.01
N VAL A 22 9.73 -0.29 -23.78
CA VAL A 22 10.72 -0.07 -22.72
C VAL A 22 10.72 -1.27 -21.80
N TYR A 23 11.85 -1.95 -21.69
CA TYR A 23 12.02 -3.07 -20.76
C TYR A 23 12.75 -2.63 -19.50
N THR A 24 12.32 -3.14 -18.36
CA THR A 24 12.99 -2.87 -17.09
C THR A 24 13.39 -4.14 -16.38
N LYS A 25 14.68 -4.20 -16.01
CA LYS A 25 15.19 -5.24 -15.13
C LYS A 25 14.92 -4.86 -13.68
N LEU A 26 14.27 -5.75 -12.94
CA LEU A 26 14.02 -5.63 -11.52
C LEU A 26 15.17 -6.23 -10.70
N GLU A 27 15.20 -5.86 -9.43
CA GLU A 27 16.12 -6.45 -8.47
C GLU A 27 15.74 -7.89 -8.12
N ALA A 28 16.70 -8.63 -7.58
CA ALA A 28 16.52 -10.04 -7.29
C ALA A 28 15.44 -10.24 -6.21
N GLY A 29 14.51 -11.16 -6.45
CA GLY A 29 13.39 -11.44 -5.54
C GLY A 29 12.14 -10.58 -5.77
N ALA A 30 12.19 -9.58 -6.65
CA ALA A 30 11.03 -8.80 -7.05
C ALA A 30 10.40 -9.35 -8.35
N LYS A 31 9.09 -9.21 -8.53
CA LYS A 31 8.36 -9.61 -9.75
C LYS A 31 7.66 -8.41 -10.41
N CYS A 32 7.33 -8.53 -11.70
CA CYS A 32 6.75 -7.42 -12.48
C CYS A 32 5.44 -6.87 -11.91
N THR A 33 4.64 -7.75 -11.29
CA THR A 33 3.38 -7.38 -10.64
C THR A 33 3.56 -6.49 -9.41
N ASP A 34 4.68 -6.60 -8.70
CA ASP A 34 4.98 -5.74 -7.56
C ASP A 34 5.12 -4.26 -7.98
N TYR A 35 5.43 -4.01 -9.25
CA TYR A 35 5.64 -2.69 -9.85
C TYR A 35 4.58 -2.31 -10.89
N LEU A 36 3.45 -3.03 -10.92
CA LEU A 36 2.36 -2.81 -11.88
C LEU A 36 2.85 -2.82 -13.35
N THR A 37 3.87 -3.63 -13.63
CA THR A 37 4.40 -3.86 -14.99
C THR A 37 4.01 -5.24 -15.48
N GLN A 38 4.08 -5.46 -16.80
CA GLN A 38 3.72 -6.75 -17.38
C GLN A 38 4.93 -7.67 -17.45
N ASN A 39 4.70 -8.97 -17.26
CA ASN A 39 5.72 -9.96 -17.61
C ASN A 39 5.93 -9.92 -19.13
N VAL A 40 7.16 -10.16 -19.58
CA VAL A 40 7.46 -10.40 -20.99
C VAL A 40 6.69 -11.65 -21.46
N GLN A 41 5.92 -11.54 -22.54
CA GLN A 41 4.88 -12.50 -22.89
C GLN A 41 5.35 -13.64 -23.81
N SER A 42 6.54 -13.50 -24.39
CA SER A 42 7.07 -14.50 -25.31
C SER A 42 8.57 -14.72 -25.15
N LYS A 43 9.02 -15.93 -25.51
CA LYS A 43 10.44 -16.27 -25.57
C LYS A 43 11.21 -15.34 -26.49
N ASP A 44 10.66 -15.09 -27.67
CA ASP A 44 11.32 -14.30 -28.70
C ASP A 44 11.53 -12.86 -28.21
N GLU A 45 10.50 -12.28 -27.58
CA GLU A 45 10.59 -10.99 -26.91
C GLU A 45 11.63 -11.00 -25.79
N CYS A 46 11.61 -12.01 -24.91
CA CYS A 46 12.58 -12.14 -23.82
C CYS A 46 14.03 -12.16 -24.32
N PHE A 47 14.30 -12.99 -25.33
CA PHE A 47 15.66 -13.26 -25.78
C PHE A 47 16.19 -12.25 -26.79
N ASN A 48 15.32 -11.65 -27.60
CA ASN A 48 15.73 -10.80 -28.72
C ASN A 48 15.45 -9.30 -28.48
N ALA A 49 14.55 -8.95 -27.55
CA ALA A 49 14.21 -7.56 -27.22
C ALA A 49 14.54 -7.20 -25.76
N ALA A 50 13.95 -7.89 -24.80
CA ALA A 50 14.02 -7.53 -23.39
C ALA A 50 15.41 -7.74 -22.78
N ALA A 51 16.05 -8.90 -23.00
CA ALA A 51 17.37 -9.18 -22.47
C ALA A 51 18.46 -8.24 -23.03
N PRO A 52 18.53 -7.97 -24.36
CA PRO A 52 19.45 -6.95 -24.88
C PRO A 52 19.18 -5.55 -24.31
N ALA A 53 17.92 -5.12 -24.22
CA ALA A 53 17.56 -3.82 -23.64
C ALA A 53 17.98 -3.69 -22.17
N ALA A 54 17.99 -4.81 -21.43
CA ALA A 54 18.47 -4.90 -20.05
C ALA A 54 20.00 -5.07 -19.91
N GLY A 55 20.76 -5.04 -21.01
CA GLY A 55 22.23 -5.24 -21.00
C GLY A 55 22.65 -6.70 -20.75
N LEU A 56 21.78 -7.66 -21.07
CA LEU A 56 21.99 -9.10 -20.85
C LEU A 56 22.07 -9.89 -22.17
N GLY A 57 22.27 -9.21 -23.30
CA GLY A 57 22.23 -9.81 -24.64
C GLY A 57 23.25 -10.93 -24.86
N ASP A 58 24.41 -10.84 -24.20
CA ASP A 58 25.53 -11.78 -24.32
C ASP A 58 25.45 -12.98 -23.37
N LEU A 59 24.46 -12.99 -22.45
CA LEU A 59 24.31 -14.10 -21.52
C LEU A 59 23.72 -15.33 -22.21
N GLN A 60 24.06 -16.51 -21.68
CA GLN A 60 23.44 -17.76 -22.11
C GLN A 60 21.93 -17.69 -21.85
N LYS A 61 21.14 -18.15 -22.82
CA LYS A 61 19.68 -18.12 -22.82
C LYS A 61 19.14 -19.55 -22.66
N LEU A 62 18.15 -19.72 -21.80
CA LEU A 62 17.58 -21.01 -21.48
C LEU A 62 16.05 -20.91 -21.40
N GLU A 63 15.36 -21.80 -22.09
CA GLU A 63 13.91 -21.96 -21.96
C GLU A 63 13.65 -23.14 -21.04
N ILE A 64 12.96 -22.89 -19.92
CA ILE A 64 12.57 -23.95 -18.99
C ILE A 64 11.11 -23.73 -18.61
N ASP A 65 10.23 -24.60 -19.07
CA ASP A 65 8.82 -24.53 -18.72
C ASP A 65 8.54 -25.22 -17.38
N GLY A 66 7.50 -24.75 -16.68
CA GLY A 66 7.00 -25.38 -15.46
C GLY A 66 7.82 -25.11 -14.19
N ILE A 67 8.74 -24.15 -14.18
CA ILE A 67 9.60 -23.84 -13.01
C ILE A 67 9.01 -22.81 -12.04
N GLY A 68 7.70 -22.57 -12.10
CA GLY A 68 7.00 -21.79 -11.07
C GLY A 68 6.92 -20.28 -11.32
N PHE A 69 7.31 -19.80 -12.51
CA PHE A 69 7.05 -18.43 -12.93
C PHE A 69 6.73 -18.33 -14.43
N ASN A 70 6.13 -17.21 -14.81
CA ASN A 70 5.89 -16.84 -16.20
C ASN A 70 6.67 -15.58 -16.57
N GLY A 71 7.42 -15.63 -17.67
CA GLY A 71 8.08 -14.48 -18.26
C GLY A 71 9.59 -14.63 -18.35
N CYS A 72 10.29 -13.50 -18.32
CA CYS A 72 11.73 -13.39 -18.56
C CYS A 72 12.45 -13.02 -17.25
N ALA A 73 13.47 -13.78 -16.86
CA ALA A 73 14.25 -13.49 -15.65
C ALA A 73 15.71 -13.87 -15.83
N ARG A 74 16.63 -13.14 -15.20
CA ARG A 74 18.04 -13.52 -15.10
C ARG A 74 18.26 -14.27 -13.80
N ASN A 75 18.84 -15.46 -13.88
CA ASN A 75 19.35 -16.16 -12.71
C ASN A 75 20.75 -15.63 -12.39
N THR A 76 20.91 -14.97 -11.25
CA THR A 76 22.17 -14.32 -10.84
C THR A 76 23.26 -15.30 -10.44
N VAL A 77 22.89 -16.52 -10.01
CA VAL A 77 23.86 -17.56 -9.60
C VAL A 77 24.45 -18.27 -10.82
N ALA A 78 23.59 -18.68 -11.75
CA ALA A 78 24.02 -19.35 -12.99
C ALA A 78 24.45 -18.36 -14.09
N ASN A 79 24.17 -17.07 -13.90
CA ASN A 79 24.40 -16.00 -14.87
C ASN A 79 23.79 -16.28 -16.25
N VAL A 80 22.55 -16.77 -16.27
CA VAL A 80 21.78 -17.10 -17.48
C VAL A 80 20.47 -16.33 -17.51
N VAL A 81 19.98 -16.03 -18.71
CA VAL A 81 18.62 -15.51 -18.93
C VAL A 81 17.68 -16.68 -19.16
N ILE A 82 16.62 -16.75 -18.38
CA ILE A 82 15.61 -17.80 -18.41
C ILE A 82 14.29 -17.22 -18.90
N TYR A 83 13.68 -17.89 -19.87
CA TYR A 83 12.26 -17.74 -20.18
C TYR A 83 11.51 -18.97 -19.69
N SER A 84 10.36 -18.78 -19.04
CA SER A 84 9.53 -19.86 -18.52
C SER A 84 8.06 -19.58 -18.76
N VAL A 85 7.30 -20.62 -19.11
CA VAL A 85 5.84 -20.64 -19.02
C VAL A 85 5.40 -21.81 -18.13
N SER A 86 4.57 -21.52 -17.15
CA SER A 86 4.02 -22.45 -16.17
C SER A 86 2.49 -22.35 -16.19
N PRO A 87 1.76 -23.34 -16.77
CA PRO A 87 0.32 -23.23 -17.05
C PRO A 87 -0.60 -22.95 -15.84
N ALA A 88 -0.14 -23.27 -14.62
CA ALA A 88 -0.89 -23.07 -13.38
C ALA A 88 -0.44 -21.82 -12.59
N VAL A 89 0.50 -21.04 -13.13
CA VAL A 89 1.06 -19.86 -12.48
C VAL A 89 0.42 -18.62 -13.08
N THR A 90 -0.02 -17.71 -12.23
CA THR A 90 -0.47 -16.37 -12.61
C THR A 90 0.64 -15.37 -12.28
N PRO A 91 0.58 -14.13 -12.77
CA PRO A 91 1.52 -13.08 -12.38
C PRO A 91 1.58 -12.85 -10.86
N GLU A 92 0.47 -13.08 -10.13
CA GLU A 92 0.38 -12.96 -8.68
C GLU A 92 1.02 -14.16 -7.96
N THR A 93 0.85 -15.37 -8.49
CA THR A 93 1.39 -16.62 -7.90
C THR A 93 2.78 -16.99 -8.42
N SER A 94 3.37 -16.15 -9.27
CA SER A 94 4.74 -16.33 -9.76
C SER A 94 5.72 -16.36 -8.60
N MET A 95 6.57 -17.38 -8.60
CA MET A 95 7.57 -17.63 -7.57
C MET A 95 8.60 -16.50 -7.54
N THR A 96 8.82 -15.95 -6.36
CA THR A 96 9.89 -14.99 -6.08
C THR A 96 11.10 -15.76 -5.53
N LEU A 97 12.22 -15.68 -6.23
CA LEU A 97 13.49 -16.23 -5.74
C LEU A 97 14.51 -15.09 -5.59
N PRO A 98 15.31 -15.06 -4.50
CA PRO A 98 16.35 -14.04 -4.29
C PRO A 98 17.49 -14.13 -5.31
N THR A 99 17.46 -15.12 -6.19
CA THR A 99 18.42 -15.33 -7.28
C THR A 99 17.87 -14.96 -8.65
N LEU A 100 16.59 -14.56 -8.75
CA LEU A 100 15.96 -14.19 -10.01
C LEU A 100 15.72 -12.68 -10.10
N GLU A 101 16.32 -12.04 -11.08
CA GLU A 101 16.05 -10.65 -11.50
C GLU A 101 15.07 -10.68 -12.68
N TYR A 102 13.80 -10.33 -12.45
CA TYR A 102 12.80 -10.32 -13.52
C TYR A 102 13.03 -9.20 -14.53
N ILE A 103 12.75 -9.45 -15.80
CA ILE A 103 12.75 -8.46 -16.88
C ILE A 103 11.30 -8.25 -17.29
N CYS A 104 10.82 -7.04 -17.10
CA CYS A 104 9.42 -6.67 -17.27
C CYS A 104 9.24 -5.78 -18.49
N ASP A 105 8.08 -5.91 -19.12
CA ASP A 105 7.60 -4.97 -20.13
C ASP A 105 6.98 -3.75 -19.42
N GLY A 106 7.59 -2.60 -19.66
CA GLY A 106 7.22 -1.31 -19.08
C GLY A 106 8.23 -0.74 -18.07
N VAL A 107 7.95 0.49 -17.63
CA VAL A 107 8.69 1.19 -16.59
C VAL A 107 8.02 0.93 -15.23
N PRO A 108 8.77 0.53 -14.18
CA PRO A 108 8.24 0.28 -12.86
C PRO A 108 7.46 1.48 -12.34
N GLN A 109 6.20 1.26 -11.98
CA GLN A 109 5.39 2.28 -11.34
C GLN A 109 5.52 2.12 -9.83
N THR A 110 5.86 3.21 -9.15
CA THR A 110 5.87 3.26 -7.68
C THR A 110 4.60 3.95 -7.23
N THR A 111 3.77 3.23 -6.48
CA THR A 111 2.53 3.78 -5.93
C THR A 111 2.87 4.71 -4.77
N THR A 112 2.81 6.03 -5.01
CA THR A 112 2.92 7.00 -3.91
C THR A 112 1.55 7.10 -3.22
N VAL A 113 1.48 6.77 -1.94
CA VAL A 113 0.24 6.81 -1.17
C VAL A 113 -0.08 8.28 -0.81
N GLY A 114 -0.93 8.93 -1.59
CA GLY A 114 -1.49 10.23 -1.28
C GLY A 114 -2.67 10.11 -0.33
N LEU A 115 -2.55 10.66 0.88
CA LEU A 115 -3.63 10.68 1.87
C LEU A 115 -4.64 11.77 1.48
N THR A 116 -5.86 11.39 1.09
CA THR A 116 -6.94 12.36 0.86
C THR A 116 -8.10 12.03 1.78
N THR A 117 -8.45 12.94 2.67
CA THR A 117 -9.50 12.77 3.68
C THR A 117 -10.85 13.09 3.05
N PHE A 118 -11.78 12.15 3.04
CA PHE A 118 -13.19 12.42 2.75
C PHE A 118 -14.07 11.91 3.88
N THR A 119 -15.13 12.65 4.14
CA THR A 119 -16.13 12.35 5.18
C THR A 119 -17.32 11.69 4.50
N THR A 120 -17.59 10.43 4.80
CA THR A 120 -18.84 9.77 4.41
C THR A 120 -19.65 9.43 5.64
N THR A 121 -20.94 9.74 5.59
CA THR A 121 -21.90 9.53 6.68
C THR A 121 -22.37 8.06 6.64
N PRO A 122 -22.09 7.25 7.67
CA PRO A 122 -22.63 5.90 7.74
C PRO A 122 -24.14 5.94 7.96
N THR A 123 -24.87 5.03 7.30
CA THR A 123 -26.28 4.80 7.60
C THR A 123 -26.37 4.13 8.98
N PRO A 124 -27.06 4.72 9.97
CA PRO A 124 -27.03 4.23 11.34
C PRO A 124 -27.72 2.87 11.47
N GLU A 125 -27.10 1.94 12.20
CA GLU A 125 -27.83 0.81 12.78
C GLU A 125 -28.83 1.35 13.82
N PRO A 126 -30.10 0.91 13.79
CA PRO A 126 -31.16 1.60 14.52
C PRO A 126 -31.18 1.35 16.02
N PHE A 127 -30.39 0.40 16.55
CA PHE A 127 -30.45 0.03 17.97
C PHE A 127 -29.09 -0.34 18.56
N THR A 128 -28.90 -0.05 19.85
CA THR A 128 -27.72 -0.47 20.62
C THR A 128 -28.09 -1.13 21.92
N ARG A 129 -27.26 -2.07 22.37
CA ARG A 129 -27.36 -2.66 23.70
C ARG A 129 -26.24 -2.13 24.59
N THR A 130 -26.59 -1.55 25.74
CA THR A 130 -25.60 -0.97 26.68
C THR A 130 -24.76 -2.03 27.40
N ALA A 131 -23.70 -1.59 28.08
CA ALA A 131 -23.03 -2.44 29.07
C ALA A 131 -23.92 -2.64 30.30
N GLY A 132 -23.60 -3.67 31.10
CA GLY A 132 -24.35 -3.96 32.33
C GLY A 132 -24.30 -2.80 33.31
N GLY A 133 -25.47 -2.32 33.74
CA GLY A 133 -25.60 -1.19 34.67
C GLY A 133 -25.57 0.21 34.03
N GLU A 134 -25.42 0.31 32.72
CA GLU A 134 -25.53 1.57 31.96
C GLU A 134 -26.95 1.78 31.41
N THR A 135 -27.47 3.01 31.47
CA THR A 135 -28.76 3.42 30.88
C THR A 135 -28.54 4.11 29.53
N CYS A 136 -29.57 4.18 28.69
CA CYS A 136 -29.48 4.87 27.40
C CYS A 136 -29.16 6.36 27.56
N GLY A 137 -29.82 7.04 28.50
CA GLY A 137 -29.51 8.43 28.85
C GLY A 137 -28.04 8.63 29.29
N GLY A 138 -27.48 7.66 30.01
CA GLY A 138 -26.06 7.69 30.44
C GLY A 138 -25.05 7.66 29.29
N ILE A 139 -25.41 7.10 28.13
CA ILE A 139 -24.59 7.07 26.92
C ILE A 139 -25.05 8.07 25.84
N GLY A 140 -26.00 8.95 26.16
CA GLY A 140 -26.52 9.96 25.25
C GLY A 140 -27.40 9.42 24.11
N VAL A 141 -28.03 8.25 24.30
CA VAL A 141 -28.93 7.63 23.32
C VAL A 141 -30.36 7.63 23.89
N PRO A 142 -31.42 7.87 23.09
CA PRO A 142 -32.80 7.77 23.56
C PRO A 142 -33.16 6.33 23.99
N ASP A 143 -34.01 6.19 25.01
CA ASP A 143 -34.60 4.91 25.39
C ASP A 143 -35.59 4.42 24.33
N VAL A 144 -35.78 3.10 24.22
CA VAL A 144 -36.86 2.51 23.42
C VAL A 144 -38.18 2.60 24.19
N LEU A 145 -39.05 3.55 23.82
CA LEU A 145 -40.29 3.89 24.55
C LEU A 145 -41.55 3.14 24.10
N SER A 146 -41.45 2.20 23.15
CA SER A 146 -42.59 1.40 22.70
C SER A 146 -42.31 -0.08 22.91
N LYS A 147 -43.32 -0.78 23.43
CA LYS A 147 -43.31 -2.23 23.60
C LYS A 147 -43.11 -2.96 22.27
N GLU A 148 -43.81 -2.53 21.21
CA GLU A 148 -43.71 -3.10 19.88
C GLU A 148 -42.29 -2.95 19.34
N LYS A 149 -41.69 -1.77 19.54
CA LYS A 149 -40.30 -1.51 19.15
C LYS A 149 -39.31 -2.33 19.96
N CYS A 150 -39.56 -2.49 21.27
CA CYS A 150 -38.73 -3.28 22.18
C CYS A 150 -38.75 -4.78 21.83
N PHE A 151 -39.93 -5.37 21.63
CA PHE A 151 -40.10 -6.81 21.37
C PHE A 151 -40.05 -7.19 19.89
N GLY A 152 -39.97 -6.22 18.98
CA GLY A 152 -39.79 -6.42 17.55
C GLY A 152 -38.37 -6.06 17.11
N ASP A 153 -38.23 -4.87 16.56
CA ASP A 153 -37.02 -4.42 15.87
C ASP A 153 -35.77 -4.43 16.77
N ALA A 154 -35.91 -4.03 18.04
CA ALA A 154 -34.79 -3.97 18.96
C ALA A 154 -34.24 -5.38 19.30
N LEU A 155 -35.10 -6.39 19.48
CA LEU A 155 -34.65 -7.77 19.69
C LEU A 155 -33.90 -8.30 18.46
N LEU A 156 -34.44 -8.03 17.28
CA LEU A 156 -33.88 -8.54 16.04
C LEU A 156 -32.52 -7.89 15.75
N ALA A 157 -32.43 -6.57 15.90
CA ALA A 157 -31.22 -5.79 15.69
C ALA A 157 -30.11 -6.12 16.72
N THR A 158 -30.47 -6.48 17.96
CA THR A 158 -29.48 -6.78 19.02
C THR A 158 -29.16 -8.27 19.17
N GLY A 159 -29.65 -9.12 18.26
CA GLY A 159 -29.39 -10.57 18.28
C GLY A 159 -30.07 -11.30 19.44
N LEU A 160 -31.17 -10.75 19.97
CA LEU A 160 -31.97 -11.30 21.07
C LEU A 160 -33.27 -11.96 20.57
N ALA A 161 -33.37 -12.23 19.27
CA ALA A 161 -34.53 -12.91 18.68
C ALA A 161 -34.78 -14.27 19.36
N GLY A 162 -36.04 -14.52 19.74
CA GLY A 162 -36.45 -15.77 20.40
C GLY A 162 -36.23 -15.82 21.92
N ILE A 163 -35.73 -14.74 22.53
CA ILE A 163 -35.66 -14.60 23.99
C ILE A 163 -37.05 -14.35 24.58
N ARG A 164 -37.28 -14.82 25.82
CA ARG A 164 -38.55 -14.58 26.54
C ARG A 164 -38.76 -13.08 26.78
N THR A 165 -39.98 -12.61 26.57
CA THR A 165 -40.35 -11.21 26.79
C THR A 165 -41.34 -11.09 27.95
N MET A 166 -41.30 -9.96 28.67
CA MET A 166 -42.25 -9.63 29.74
C MET A 166 -42.43 -8.12 29.82
N GLU A 167 -43.67 -7.68 29.95
CA GLU A 167 -44.03 -6.29 30.20
C GLU A 167 -44.29 -6.10 31.69
N LEU A 168 -43.81 -4.98 32.24
CA LEU A 168 -43.90 -4.66 33.65
C LEU A 168 -44.24 -3.19 33.83
N ASP A 169 -45.38 -2.91 34.46
CA ASP A 169 -45.82 -1.54 34.73
C ASP A 169 -45.42 -1.10 36.14
N ASN A 170 -45.03 0.17 36.29
CA ASN A 170 -44.77 0.84 37.57
C ASN A 170 -43.64 0.20 38.42
N ILE A 171 -42.59 -0.28 37.77
CA ILE A 171 -41.46 -0.97 38.44
C ILE A 171 -40.19 -0.13 38.59
N GLY A 172 -40.27 1.19 38.36
CA GLY A 172 -39.17 2.11 38.59
C GLY A 172 -38.13 2.16 37.47
N PHE A 173 -38.48 1.71 36.27
CA PHE A 173 -37.75 2.04 35.05
C PHE A 173 -38.71 2.16 33.86
N THR A 174 -38.29 2.92 32.86
CA THR A 174 -38.99 3.10 31.59
C THR A 174 -38.05 2.71 30.44
N GLY A 175 -38.49 1.82 29.56
CA GLY A 175 -37.75 1.41 28.37
C GLY A 175 -37.55 -0.10 28.22
N CYS A 176 -36.66 -0.48 27.29
CA CYS A 176 -36.39 -1.86 26.92
C CYS A 176 -35.09 -2.37 27.57
N VAL A 177 -35.15 -3.49 28.31
CA VAL A 177 -34.02 -4.00 29.10
C VAL A 177 -33.83 -5.49 28.90
N HIS A 178 -32.62 -5.92 28.54
CA HIS A 178 -32.22 -7.32 28.61
C HIS A 178 -31.65 -7.63 29.99
N ASN A 179 -32.30 -8.57 30.68
CA ASN A 179 -31.78 -9.15 31.92
C ASN A 179 -30.97 -10.42 31.58
N ASP A 180 -29.65 -10.28 31.58
CA ASP A 180 -28.72 -11.36 31.23
C ASP A 180 -28.90 -12.59 32.14
N ALA A 181 -29.13 -12.37 33.44
CA ALA A 181 -29.23 -13.44 34.42
C ALA A 181 -30.51 -14.27 34.25
N ALA A 182 -31.64 -13.61 33.94
CA ALA A 182 -32.92 -14.28 33.70
C ALA A 182 -33.11 -14.71 32.24
N ARG A 183 -32.20 -14.33 31.34
CA ARG A 183 -32.27 -14.54 29.89
C ARG A 183 -33.63 -14.13 29.33
N MET A 184 -34.03 -12.90 29.63
CA MET A 184 -35.31 -12.33 29.20
C MET A 184 -35.18 -10.85 28.89
N VAL A 185 -36.04 -10.36 28.01
CA VAL A 185 -36.18 -8.93 27.72
C VAL A 185 -37.45 -8.39 28.37
N LEU A 186 -37.29 -7.30 29.09
CA LEU A 186 -38.30 -6.60 29.84
C LEU A 186 -38.64 -5.30 29.13
N PHE A 187 -39.92 -4.98 29.00
CA PHE A 187 -40.36 -3.63 28.68
C PHE A 187 -41.00 -3.04 29.94
N GLY A 188 -40.45 -1.92 30.41
CA GLY A 188 -40.96 -1.20 31.58
C GLY A 188 -41.63 0.10 31.19
N GLU A 189 -42.78 0.39 31.78
CA GLU A 189 -43.44 1.70 31.69
C GLU A 189 -43.70 2.22 33.11
N SER A 190 -42.99 3.27 33.52
CA SER A 190 -43.14 3.88 34.85
C SER A 190 -43.41 5.38 34.73
N ASP A 191 -44.57 5.81 35.23
CA ASP A 191 -44.96 7.23 35.21
C ASP A 191 -43.96 8.09 35.99
N GLY A 192 -43.53 9.19 35.39
CA GLY A 192 -42.66 10.19 36.03
C GLY A 192 -41.19 9.77 36.21
N VAL A 193 -40.77 8.61 35.68
CA VAL A 193 -39.36 8.17 35.69
C VAL A 193 -38.69 8.61 34.40
N SER A 194 -37.78 9.58 34.49
CA SER A 194 -36.90 9.94 33.37
C SER A 194 -35.88 8.83 33.09
N GLY A 195 -35.48 8.64 31.84
CA GLY A 195 -34.49 7.62 31.44
C GLY A 195 -33.15 7.64 32.22
N ASP A 196 -32.76 8.79 32.77
CA ASP A 196 -31.55 8.92 33.61
C ASP A 196 -31.72 8.35 35.03
N ALA A 197 -32.97 8.25 35.51
CA ALA A 197 -33.36 7.71 36.80
C ALA A 197 -33.69 6.20 36.72
N ASN A 198 -33.51 5.59 35.55
CA ASN A 198 -33.71 4.17 35.34
C ASN A 198 -32.83 3.32 36.26
N LEU A 199 -33.35 2.15 36.64
CA LEU A 199 -32.69 1.21 37.52
C LEU A 199 -31.35 0.72 36.92
N ARG A 200 -30.26 0.92 37.67
CA ARG A 200 -28.90 0.51 37.28
C ARG A 200 -28.49 -0.78 37.95
N LEU A 201 -28.83 -1.92 37.33
CA LEU A 201 -28.39 -3.23 37.80
C LEU A 201 -27.28 -3.79 36.89
N PRO A 202 -26.23 -4.42 37.45
CA PRO A 202 -25.13 -4.98 36.63
C PRO A 202 -25.59 -6.02 35.59
N ASN A 203 -26.68 -6.74 35.86
CA ASN A 203 -27.23 -7.75 34.94
C ASN A 203 -28.25 -7.17 33.94
N PHE A 204 -28.52 -5.86 34.01
CA PHE A 204 -29.47 -5.18 33.14
C PHE A 204 -28.69 -4.43 32.08
N ARG A 205 -29.03 -4.69 30.82
CA ARG A 205 -28.52 -3.98 29.65
C ARG A 205 -29.68 -3.33 28.93
N TYR A 206 -29.67 -2.02 28.82
CA TYR A 206 -30.73 -1.29 28.13
C TYR A 206 -30.56 -1.43 26.61
N LEU A 207 -31.68 -1.55 25.90
CA LEU A 207 -31.74 -1.47 24.45
C LEU A 207 -32.18 -0.04 24.11
N CYS A 208 -31.34 0.66 23.36
CA CYS A 208 -31.45 2.08 23.07
C CYS A 208 -31.74 2.32 21.59
N ASP A 209 -32.40 3.44 21.29
CA ASP A 209 -32.78 3.86 19.94
C ASP A 209 -31.61 4.59 19.25
N GLY A 210 -30.75 3.83 18.58
CA GLY A 210 -29.54 4.31 17.90
C GLY A 210 -28.23 3.86 18.57
N LEU A 211 -27.09 4.29 18.01
CA LEU A 211 -25.75 4.10 18.56
C LEU A 211 -25.32 5.29 19.42
N PRO A 212 -24.54 5.07 20.50
CA PRO A 212 -23.82 6.16 21.16
C PRO A 212 -22.96 6.85 20.11
N THR A 213 -23.28 8.10 19.83
CA THR A 213 -22.59 8.89 18.81
C THR A 213 -21.23 9.33 19.31
N THR A 214 -20.28 8.40 19.29
CA THR A 214 -18.86 8.76 19.17
C THR A 214 -18.08 7.60 18.58
N GLN A 215 -17.83 7.63 17.26
CA GLN A 215 -16.62 7.02 16.69
C GLN A 215 -16.37 7.44 15.24
N THR A 216 -15.17 7.97 15.03
CA THR A 216 -14.52 8.17 13.74
C THR A 216 -14.06 6.81 13.23
N SER A 217 -14.70 6.29 12.19
CA SER A 217 -14.24 5.09 11.49
C SER A 217 -13.41 5.47 10.28
N THR A 218 -12.12 5.14 10.32
CA THR A 218 -11.20 5.27 9.19
C THR A 218 -11.41 4.08 8.26
N LEU A 219 -11.96 4.31 7.06
CA LEU A 219 -12.10 3.28 6.04
C LEU A 219 -11.09 3.54 4.92
N THR A 220 -10.15 2.61 4.76
CA THR A 220 -9.10 2.68 3.73
C THR A 220 -9.69 2.25 2.39
N LEU A 221 -9.85 3.19 1.46
CA LEU A 221 -10.24 2.90 0.08
C LEU A 221 -9.10 3.30 -0.86
N THR A 222 -8.57 2.33 -1.57
CA THR A 222 -7.47 2.48 -2.53
C THR A 222 -8.00 3.12 -3.80
N VAL A 223 -7.79 4.43 -3.96
CA VAL A 223 -8.01 5.11 -5.24
C VAL A 223 -6.67 5.29 -5.92
N SER A 224 -6.39 4.43 -6.90
CA SER A 224 -5.17 4.49 -7.71
C SER A 224 -5.26 5.69 -8.67
N THR A 225 -4.41 6.68 -8.43
CA THR A 225 -4.08 7.70 -9.45
C THR A 225 -2.64 7.49 -9.87
N THR A 226 -2.47 7.15 -11.15
CA THR A 226 -1.17 6.92 -11.79
C THR A 226 -0.47 8.26 -12.01
N THR A 227 0.50 8.58 -11.16
CA THR A 227 1.45 9.66 -11.42
C THR A 227 2.85 9.07 -11.46
N SER A 228 3.47 9.10 -12.64
CA SER A 228 4.86 8.69 -12.84
C SER A 228 5.77 9.82 -12.34
N THR A 229 6.06 9.85 -11.04
CA THR A 229 7.09 10.73 -10.49
C THR A 229 8.43 10.03 -10.57
N THR A 230 9.31 10.53 -11.45
CA THR A 230 10.71 10.11 -11.48
C THR A 230 11.38 10.66 -10.22
N LEU A 231 11.72 9.78 -9.27
CA LEU A 231 12.56 10.14 -8.12
C LEU A 231 13.93 10.60 -8.64
N ALA A 232 14.33 11.83 -8.33
CA ALA A 232 15.73 12.21 -8.45
C ALA A 232 16.49 11.79 -7.20
N TYR A 233 17.79 11.62 -7.36
CA TYR A 233 18.70 11.43 -6.23
C TYR A 233 19.74 12.53 -6.26
N THR A 234 20.18 12.94 -5.08
CA THR A 234 21.25 13.92 -4.91
C THR A 234 22.28 13.38 -3.93
N LYS A 235 23.55 13.61 -4.24
CA LYS A 235 24.67 13.31 -3.36
C LYS A 235 25.09 14.59 -2.64
N LEU A 236 25.02 14.58 -1.31
CA LEU A 236 25.43 15.72 -0.48
C LEU A 236 26.95 15.75 -0.29
N ARG A 237 27.47 16.89 0.19
CA ARG A 237 28.88 16.98 0.57
C ARG A 237 29.13 16.22 1.86
N GLY A 238 30.38 15.82 2.06
CA GLY A 238 30.85 15.18 3.27
C GLY A 238 30.41 15.89 4.56
N GLY A 239 29.84 15.14 5.50
CA GLY A 239 29.39 15.67 6.79
C GLY A 239 28.01 16.33 6.78
N GLN A 240 27.27 16.28 5.67
CA GLN A 240 25.87 16.74 5.58
C GLN A 240 24.91 15.55 5.61
N ARG A 241 23.72 15.73 6.20
CA ARG A 241 22.65 14.73 6.24
C ARG A 241 21.49 15.15 5.34
N CYS A 242 20.72 14.18 4.83
CA CYS A 242 19.52 14.49 4.05
C CYS A 242 18.53 15.35 4.82
N TRP A 243 18.38 15.09 6.12
CA TRP A 243 17.55 15.87 7.04
C TRP A 243 17.93 17.35 7.09
N ASP A 244 19.22 17.69 7.12
CA ASP A 244 19.70 19.07 7.21
C ASP A 244 19.30 19.90 5.96
N HIS A 245 18.98 19.21 4.86
CA HIS A 245 18.55 19.78 3.59
C HIS A 245 17.06 19.58 3.30
N GLN A 246 16.27 19.09 4.27
CA GLN A 246 14.85 18.75 4.10
C GLN A 246 14.61 17.74 2.95
N LEU A 247 15.58 16.88 2.68
CA LEU A 247 15.47 15.80 1.71
C LEU A 247 15.16 14.49 2.44
N PRO A 248 14.25 13.66 1.91
CA PRO A 248 14.07 12.31 2.44
C PRO A 248 15.31 11.45 2.20
N ASP A 249 15.61 10.59 3.18
CA ASP A 249 16.60 9.53 2.98
C ASP A 249 16.12 8.54 1.92
N VAL A 250 17.06 7.83 1.31
CA VAL A 250 16.74 6.68 0.47
C VAL A 250 16.09 5.61 1.36
N ALA A 251 14.92 5.11 0.97
CA ALA A 251 14.06 4.31 1.85
C ALA A 251 14.50 2.85 2.03
N SER A 252 15.36 2.34 1.16
CA SER A 252 15.81 0.94 1.22
C SER A 252 17.21 0.74 0.65
N ARG A 253 17.81 -0.39 1.03
CA ARG A 253 19.10 -0.86 0.53
C ARG A 253 19.10 -1.06 -0.97
N GLU A 254 18.01 -1.63 -1.46
CA GLU A 254 17.70 -1.90 -2.85
C GLU A 254 17.75 -0.59 -3.65
N LEU A 255 16.97 0.42 -3.23
CA LEU A 255 17.00 1.74 -3.84
C LEU A 255 18.38 2.41 -3.73
N CYS A 256 19.10 2.21 -2.64
CA CYS A 256 20.44 2.76 -2.43
C CYS A 256 21.44 2.23 -3.46
N PHE A 257 21.55 0.91 -3.58
CA PHE A 257 22.54 0.25 -4.42
C PHE A 257 22.14 0.21 -5.90
N GLY A 258 20.84 0.10 -6.20
CA GLY A 258 20.33 0.03 -7.56
C GLY A 258 20.18 1.42 -8.21
N ARG A 259 19.34 2.27 -7.63
CA ARG A 259 18.92 3.53 -8.28
C ARG A 259 19.70 4.74 -7.82
N ALA A 260 19.83 4.94 -6.51
CA ALA A 260 20.43 6.14 -5.95
C ALA A 260 21.89 6.27 -6.35
N ALA A 261 22.69 5.21 -6.13
CA ALA A 261 24.10 5.18 -6.51
C ALA A 261 24.29 5.44 -8.01
N ALA A 262 23.54 4.76 -8.87
CA ALA A 262 23.62 4.95 -10.32
C ALA A 262 23.27 6.40 -10.73
N ALA A 263 22.20 6.95 -10.17
CA ALA A 263 21.74 8.31 -10.47
C ALA A 263 22.74 9.42 -10.12
N VAL A 264 23.64 9.17 -9.15
CA VAL A 264 24.70 10.11 -8.74
C VAL A 264 26.10 9.72 -9.25
N GLY A 265 26.18 8.82 -10.24
CA GLY A 265 27.44 8.43 -10.89
C GLY A 265 28.33 7.52 -10.04
N LEU A 266 27.74 6.73 -9.13
CA LEU A 266 28.42 5.76 -8.27
C LEU A 266 28.05 4.30 -8.60
N GLY A 267 27.39 4.05 -9.74
CA GLY A 267 26.91 2.71 -10.10
C GLY A 267 28.02 1.67 -10.34
N ASP A 268 29.26 2.12 -10.54
CA ASP A 268 30.45 1.27 -10.68
C ASP A 268 31.18 1.00 -9.36
N LYS A 269 30.73 1.62 -8.25
CA LYS A 269 31.40 1.50 -6.95
C LYS A 269 30.96 0.23 -6.23
N PRO A 270 31.88 -0.42 -5.48
CA PRO A 270 31.51 -1.53 -4.62
C PRO A 270 30.45 -1.08 -3.61
N THR A 271 29.57 -2.01 -3.25
CA THR A 271 28.52 -1.79 -2.25
C THR A 271 28.83 -2.61 -0.99
N LEU A 272 28.46 -2.09 0.18
CA LEU A 272 28.61 -2.79 1.45
C LEU A 272 27.46 -2.44 2.39
N TRP A 273 26.91 -3.47 3.03
CA TRP A 273 25.87 -3.32 4.05
C TRP A 273 26.50 -3.34 5.44
N VAL A 274 26.20 -2.31 6.24
CA VAL A 274 26.79 -2.08 7.56
C VAL A 274 25.73 -1.61 8.55
N ASP A 275 25.15 -2.52 9.33
CA ASP A 275 24.20 -2.18 10.40
C ASP A 275 24.89 -1.83 11.72
N GLY A 276 24.18 -1.12 12.60
CA GLY A 276 24.61 -0.85 13.97
C GLY A 276 25.80 0.11 14.11
N ASN A 277 26.17 0.84 13.06
CA ASN A 277 27.33 1.74 13.04
C ASN A 277 26.97 3.22 13.24
N GLY A 278 25.85 3.49 13.93
CA GLY A 278 25.44 4.84 14.30
C GLY A 278 24.88 5.67 13.15
N PHE A 279 24.55 5.04 12.02
CA PHE A 279 23.86 5.69 10.91
C PHE A 279 22.72 4.84 10.37
N THR A 280 21.75 5.52 9.75
CA THR A 280 20.65 4.90 9.01
C THR A 280 20.54 5.59 7.65
N GLY A 281 20.51 4.83 6.56
CA GLY A 281 20.31 5.33 5.20
C GLY A 281 21.44 4.96 4.21
N CYS A 282 21.47 5.69 3.09
CA CYS A 282 22.39 5.46 1.97
C CYS A 282 23.49 6.53 1.94
N LEU A 283 24.76 6.12 1.90
CA LEU A 283 25.88 7.07 1.81
C LEU A 283 27.04 6.52 1.01
N TYR A 284 27.89 7.40 0.51
CA TYR A 284 29.15 7.06 -0.13
C TYR A 284 30.31 7.40 0.80
N ASN A 285 31.15 6.40 1.09
CA ASN A 285 32.39 6.60 1.82
C ASN A 285 33.50 6.93 0.82
N SER A 286 33.85 8.22 0.72
CA SER A 286 34.84 8.74 -0.22
C SER A 286 36.26 8.20 -0.01
N VAL A 287 36.60 7.76 1.22
CA VAL A 287 37.91 7.18 1.53
C VAL A 287 37.99 5.72 1.07
N ALA A 288 36.93 4.93 1.31
CA ALA A 288 36.88 3.53 0.90
C ALA A 288 36.51 3.35 -0.58
N GLY A 289 35.90 4.37 -1.19
CA GLY A 289 35.37 4.27 -2.54
C GLY A 289 34.13 3.37 -2.65
N THR A 290 33.37 3.23 -1.56
CA THR A 290 32.28 2.24 -1.42
C THR A 290 30.95 2.92 -1.10
N VAL A 291 29.86 2.48 -1.72
CA VAL A 291 28.49 2.87 -1.34
C VAL A 291 28.03 1.99 -0.19
N LEU A 292 27.62 2.62 0.90
CA LEU A 292 27.17 1.97 2.13
C LEU A 292 25.66 2.13 2.29
N TRP A 293 25.02 1.06 2.75
CA TRP A 293 23.70 1.10 3.34
C TRP A 293 23.80 0.60 4.78
N GLY A 294 23.06 1.20 5.70
CA GLY A 294 23.02 0.76 7.08
C GLY A 294 21.72 1.13 7.77
N VAL A 295 21.36 0.35 8.79
CA VAL A 295 20.30 0.66 9.74
C VAL A 295 20.87 0.49 11.15
N SER A 296 20.67 1.49 12.00
CA SER A 296 21.09 1.43 13.40
C SER A 296 19.88 1.65 14.31
N ASP A 297 19.63 0.70 15.23
CA ASP A 297 18.50 0.79 16.17
C ASP A 297 18.56 2.08 16.98
N GLY A 298 17.43 2.77 17.06
CA GLY A 298 17.31 4.06 17.77
C GLY A 298 17.96 5.25 17.06
N VAL A 299 18.57 5.07 15.88
CA VAL A 299 19.11 6.15 15.06
C VAL A 299 18.08 6.60 14.03
N THR A 300 17.66 7.85 14.14
CA THR A 300 16.75 8.51 13.19
C THR A 300 17.53 9.33 12.15
N PRO A 301 16.88 9.79 11.07
CA PRO A 301 17.49 10.72 10.11
C PRO A 301 18.16 11.94 10.76
N GLN A 302 17.62 12.43 11.87
CA GLN A 302 18.12 13.58 12.62
C GLN A 302 19.35 13.27 13.48
N THR A 303 19.50 12.02 13.90
CA THR A 303 20.55 11.58 14.82
C THR A 303 21.61 10.73 14.13
N THR A 304 21.48 10.50 12.83
CA THR A 304 22.47 9.75 12.04
C THR A 304 23.84 10.43 12.10
N LEU A 305 24.90 9.63 12.21
CA LEU A 305 26.27 10.12 12.26
C LEU A 305 26.65 10.80 10.94
N ALA A 306 27.16 12.03 11.03
CA ALA A 306 27.65 12.79 9.89
C ALA A 306 29.18 12.94 9.99
N LEU A 307 29.90 12.22 9.13
CA LEU A 307 31.36 12.29 9.06
C LEU A 307 31.79 13.06 7.80
N PRO A 308 32.88 13.84 7.85
CA PRO A 308 33.38 14.58 6.68
C PRO A 308 33.69 13.72 5.45
N MET A 309 33.94 12.41 5.62
CA MET A 309 34.19 11.47 4.53
C MET A 309 32.93 10.79 3.98
N TRP A 310 31.78 10.97 4.64
CA TRP A 310 30.51 10.34 4.28
C TRP A 310 29.62 11.33 3.54
N GLU A 311 29.34 11.02 2.28
CA GLU A 311 28.48 11.78 1.39
C GLU A 311 27.12 11.08 1.31
N TYR A 312 26.09 11.58 2.00
CA TYR A 312 24.76 10.96 1.99
C TYR A 312 24.08 11.09 0.62
N LEU A 313 23.41 10.02 0.20
CA LEU A 313 22.55 10.01 -0.97
C LEU A 313 21.11 10.19 -0.51
N CYS A 314 20.46 11.22 -1.03
CA CYS A 314 19.11 11.61 -0.63
C CYS A 314 18.15 11.45 -1.79
N ALA A 315 16.92 11.04 -1.51
CA ALA A 315 15.83 11.08 -2.48
C ALA A 315 15.33 12.53 -2.61
N GLY A 316 15.12 12.98 -3.83
CA GLY A 316 14.56 14.29 -4.14
C GLY A 316 13.35 14.14 -5.06
N LEU A 317 12.31 14.94 -4.82
CA LEU A 317 11.23 15.09 -5.77
C LEU A 317 11.68 16.08 -6.84
N VAL A 318 11.77 15.63 -8.10
CA VAL A 318 11.82 16.59 -9.22
C VAL A 318 10.38 16.98 -9.51
N THR A 319 9.98 18.17 -9.06
CA THR A 319 8.85 18.84 -9.69
C THR A 319 9.34 19.31 -11.05
N MET A 320 9.15 18.49 -12.09
CA MET A 320 9.29 19.01 -13.45
C MET A 320 8.19 20.05 -13.64
N PRO A 321 8.51 21.29 -14.05
CA PRO A 321 7.49 22.26 -14.41
C PRO A 321 6.67 21.67 -15.56
N ILE A 322 5.37 21.51 -15.33
CA ILE A 322 4.41 21.21 -16.40
C ILE A 322 4.41 22.46 -17.28
N PHE A 323 5.12 22.40 -18.41
CA PHE A 323 5.01 23.44 -19.43
C PHE A 323 3.65 23.27 -20.12
N PRO A 324 2.80 24.30 -20.14
CA PRO A 324 1.51 24.27 -20.81
C PRO A 324 1.65 24.19 -22.34
#